data_AF-A0AAE8JYU2-F1
#
_entry.id   AF-A0AAE8JYU2-F1
#
_cell.length_a   1.000
_cell.length_b   1.000
_cell.length_c   1.000
_cell.angle_alpha   90.00
_cell.angle_beta   90.00
_cell.angle_gamma   90.00
#
_symmetry.space_group_name_H-M   'P 1'
#
loop_
_entity.id
_entity.type
_entity.pdbx_description
1 polymer ?
#
loop_
_entity_poly.entity_id
_entity_poly.type
_entity_poly.pdbx_seq_one_letter_code
_entity_poly.pdbx_strand_id
1 'polypeptide(L)'
;MELLTLEHFAGSVNETFAAALNEGEVPFVLVEARPLPHARTAQRAPFSLLFRNGSAFLFPQQTYQMRHTRLGEIGIFLVPVARERDGFLYQAVFN
;
A
#
# COMPACT_ATOMS: atom_id res chain seq x y z
N MET A 1 1.46 18.72 -7.43
CA MET A 1 1.20 17.36 -6.94
C MET A 1 1.55 17.35 -5.46
N GLU A 2 0.59 17.02 -4.61
CA GLU A 2 0.83 16.93 -3.17
C GLU A 2 1.71 15.71 -2.87
N LEU A 3 2.74 15.90 -2.05
CA LEU A 3 3.64 14.82 -1.68
C LEU A 3 2.94 13.95 -0.63
N LEU A 4 2.75 12.67 -0.94
CA LEU A 4 2.24 11.72 0.05
C LEU A 4 3.26 11.60 1.20
N THR A 5 2.83 11.44 2.45
CA THR A 5 3.73 11.27 3.59
C THR A 5 3.28 10.09 4.44
N LEU A 6 4.11 9.67 5.38
CA LEU A 6 3.75 8.62 6.32
C LEU A 6 2.49 9.00 7.11
N GLU A 7 2.34 10.27 7.51
CA GLU A 7 1.20 10.73 8.30
C GLU A 7 -0.15 10.54 7.56
N HIS A 8 -0.16 10.71 6.24
CA HIS A 8 -1.36 10.46 5.44
C HIS A 8 -1.86 9.01 5.59
N PHE A 9 -0.95 8.04 5.58
CA PHE A 9 -1.26 6.61 5.66
C PHE A 9 -1.36 6.07 7.08
N ALA A 10 -0.60 6.61 8.04
CA ALA A 10 -0.65 6.17 9.43
C ALA A 10 -2.07 6.33 10.02
N GLY A 11 -2.79 7.39 9.64
CA GLY A 11 -4.20 7.58 10.00
C GLY A 11 -5.20 6.69 9.26
N SER A 12 -4.74 5.85 8.32
CA SER A 12 -5.56 4.93 7.51
C SER A 12 -5.23 3.46 7.74
N VAL A 13 -4.47 3.13 8.80
CA VAL A 13 -4.22 1.74 9.18
C VAL A 13 -5.56 1.09 9.58
N ASN A 14 -5.76 -0.13 9.11
CA ASN A 14 -7.00 -0.92 9.12
C ASN A 14 -8.11 -0.42 8.18
N GLU A 15 -7.86 0.60 7.36
CA GLU A 15 -8.79 1.02 6.30
C GLU A 15 -8.53 0.27 4.99
N THR A 16 -9.58 0.16 4.17
CA THR A 16 -9.54 -0.56 2.89
C THR A 16 -9.25 0.37 1.73
N PHE A 17 -8.26 0.00 0.93
CA PHE A 17 -7.93 0.60 -0.35
C PHE A 17 -8.48 -0.32 -1.46
N ALA A 18 -9.30 0.22 -2.35
CA ALA A 18 -9.89 -0.53 -3.46
C ALA A 18 -8.98 -0.42 -4.69
N ALA A 19 -8.33 -1.51 -5.07
CA ALA A 19 -7.48 -1.58 -6.26
C ALA A 19 -8.34 -1.78 -7.51
N ALA A 20 -8.27 -0.87 -8.48
CA ALA A 20 -8.92 -1.06 -9.77
C ALA A 20 -8.19 -2.12 -10.61
N LEU A 21 -8.89 -3.16 -11.01
CA LEU A 21 -8.47 -4.22 -11.93
C LEU A 21 -9.47 -4.36 -13.08
N ASN A 22 -9.06 -5.03 -14.16
CA ASN A 22 -9.86 -5.15 -15.40
C ASN A 22 -11.31 -5.62 -15.16
N GLU A 23 -11.53 -6.48 -14.16
CA GLU A 23 -12.83 -7.12 -13.89
C GLU A 23 -13.53 -6.53 -12.65
N GLY A 24 -13.01 -5.45 -12.05
CA GLY A 24 -13.61 -4.79 -10.90
C GLY A 24 -12.61 -4.27 -9.89
N GLU A 25 -13.09 -4.02 -8.67
CA GLU A 25 -12.24 -3.54 -7.57
C GLU A 25 -11.89 -4.67 -6.61
N VAL A 26 -10.63 -4.71 -6.19
CA VAL A 26 -10.12 -5.70 -5.23
C VAL A 26 -9.70 -5.00 -3.94
N PRO A 27 -10.16 -5.47 -2.76
CA PRO A 27 -9.83 -4.83 -1.49
C PRO A 27 -8.41 -5.18 -1.02
N PHE A 28 -7.67 -4.15 -0.62
CA PHE A 28 -6.40 -4.24 0.09
C PHE A 28 -6.52 -3.48 1.41
N VAL A 29 -6.38 -4.16 2.55
CA VAL A 29 -6.43 -3.51 3.87
C VAL A 29 -5.03 -3.06 4.24
N LEU A 30 -4.83 -1.79 4.56
CA LEU A 30 -3.56 -1.29 5.09
C LEU A 30 -3.38 -1.83 6.52
N VAL A 31 -2.44 -2.74 6.75
CA VAL A 31 -2.23 -3.34 8.09
C VAL A 31 -1.06 -2.74 8.85
N GLU A 32 -0.12 -2.09 8.15
CA GLU A 32 1.02 -1.41 8.78
C GLU A 32 1.44 -0.20 7.94
N ALA A 33 1.77 0.90 8.61
CA ALA A 33 2.48 2.03 8.03
C ALA A 33 3.63 2.40 8.99
N ARG A 34 4.88 2.34 8.52
CA ARG A 34 6.04 2.58 9.39
C ARG A 34 7.18 3.31 8.68
N PRO A 35 7.97 4.11 9.41
CA PRO A 35 9.16 4.73 8.84
C PRO A 35 10.21 3.66 8.50
N LEU A 36 11.03 3.95 7.50
CA LEU A 36 12.22 3.17 7.16
C LEU A 36 13.49 3.94 7.58
N PRO A 37 14.60 3.22 7.86
CA PRO A 37 15.89 3.87 8.09
C PRO A 37 16.27 4.77 6.91
N HIS A 38 16.82 5.94 7.23
CA HIS A 38 17.14 6.99 6.27
C HIS A 38 18.58 7.45 6.46
N ALA A 39 19.34 7.55 5.36
CA ALA A 39 20.60 8.28 5.37
C ALA A 39 20.32 9.77 5.43
N ARG A 40 20.98 10.52 6.32
CA ARG A 40 20.74 11.97 6.60
C ARG A 40 20.71 12.91 5.38
N THR A 41 21.04 12.42 4.20
CA THR A 41 21.14 13.16 2.93
C THR A 41 19.94 12.97 2.01
N ALA A 42 18.96 12.10 2.32
CA ALA A 42 17.83 11.92 1.41
C ALA A 42 16.84 13.10 1.50
N GLN A 43 16.17 13.39 0.38
CA GLN A 43 15.26 14.53 0.28
C GLN A 43 13.93 14.31 1.02
N ARG A 44 13.59 13.05 1.33
CA ARG A 44 12.36 12.65 2.02
C ARG A 44 12.64 11.49 2.98
N ALA A 45 11.89 11.45 4.07
CA ALA A 45 11.91 10.32 4.99
C ALA A 45 11.16 9.15 4.34
N PRO A 46 11.84 8.03 4.05
CA PRO A 46 11.22 6.87 3.45
C PRO A 46 10.30 6.16 4.45
N PHE A 47 9.28 5.51 3.94
CA PHE A 47 8.38 4.69 4.74
C PHE A 47 7.89 3.49 3.95
N SER A 48 7.47 2.46 4.68
CA SER A 48 6.83 1.28 4.10
C SER A 48 5.39 1.19 4.54
N LEU A 49 4.55 0.74 3.62
CA LEU A 49 3.19 0.32 3.87
C LEU A 49 3.11 -1.20 3.67
N LEU A 50 2.35 -1.88 4.51
CA LEU A 50 2.02 -3.30 4.35
C LEU A 50 0.51 -3.43 4.18
N PHE A 51 0.10 -4.06 3.09
CA PHE A 51 -1.29 -4.34 2.79
C PHE A 51 -1.57 -5.83 2.86
N ARG A 52 -2.76 -6.18 3.34
CA ARG A 52 -3.30 -7.53 3.24
C ARG A 52 -4.35 -7.58 2.15
N ASN A 53 -4.30 -8.62 1.33
CA ASN A 53 -5.36 -8.95 0.39
C ASN A 53 -5.91 -10.33 0.70
N GLY A 54 -7.25 -10.45 0.78
CA GLY A 54 -7.95 -11.69 1.15
C GLY A 54 -8.15 -12.69 0.00
N SER A 55 -7.61 -12.44 -1.19
CA SER A 55 -7.81 -13.32 -2.34
C SER A 55 -7.04 -14.65 -2.17
N ALA A 56 -7.65 -15.72 -2.68
CA ALA A 56 -6.97 -17.00 -2.84
C ALA A 56 -5.87 -16.93 -3.92
N PHE A 57 -5.95 -15.97 -4.83
CA PHE A 57 -5.01 -15.78 -5.93
C PHE A 57 -3.91 -14.76 -5.58
N LEU A 58 -2.70 -15.04 -6.04
CA LEU A 58 -1.58 -14.12 -5.95
C LEU A 58 -1.73 -13.03 -7.02
N PHE A 59 -1.77 -11.77 -6.59
CA PHE A 59 -1.70 -10.65 -7.51
C PHE A 59 -0.23 -10.30 -7.81
N PRO A 60 0.11 -9.95 -9.07
CA PRO A 60 1.51 -9.73 -9.46
C PRO A 60 2.07 -8.42 -8.89
N GLN A 61 3.40 -8.29 -8.91
CA GLN A 61 4.05 -7.03 -8.58
C GLN A 61 3.78 -5.98 -9.66
N GLN A 62 3.13 -4.89 -9.32
CA GLN A 62 2.84 -3.76 -10.23
C GLN A 62 2.32 -2.53 -9.47
N THR A 63 2.12 -1.43 -10.19
CA THR A 63 1.39 -0.28 -9.67
C THR A 63 -0.12 -0.51 -9.77
N TYR A 64 -0.80 -0.48 -8.63
CA TYR A 64 -2.25 -0.56 -8.54
C TYR A 64 -2.81 0.86 -8.39
N GLN A 65 -3.87 1.18 -9.15
CA GLN A 65 -4.66 2.39 -8.90
C GLN A 65 -5.56 2.11 -7.69
N MET A 66 -5.18 2.64 -6.54
CA MET A 66 -5.83 2.43 -5.26
C MET A 66 -6.76 3.59 -4.95
N ARG A 67 -8.04 3.30 -4.76
CA ARG A 67 -9.05 4.27 -4.34
C ARG A 67 -9.27 4.18 -2.84
N HIS A 68 -9.22 5.33 -2.16
CA HIS A 68 -9.43 5.45 -0.72
C HIS A 68 -10.26 6.70 -0.41
N THR A 69 -11.22 6.59 0.51
CA THR A 69 -12.22 7.65 0.77
C THR A 69 -11.60 8.99 1.14
N ARG A 70 -10.51 9.00 1.93
CA ARG A 70 -9.85 10.23 2.40
C ARG A 70 -8.67 10.67 1.51
N LEU A 71 -8.02 9.73 0.84
CA LEU A 71 -6.78 9.97 0.10
C LEU A 71 -7.00 10.06 -1.41
N GLY A 72 -8.21 9.81 -1.89
CA GLY A 72 -8.55 9.81 -3.30
C GLY A 72 -7.99 8.60 -4.04
N GLU A 73 -7.64 8.80 -5.30
CA GLU A 73 -7.00 7.78 -6.14
C GLU A 73 -5.50 7.96 -6.16
N ILE A 74 -4.77 6.89 -5.82
CA ILE A 74 -3.32 6.89 -5.71
C ILE A 74 -2.76 5.67 -6.42
N GLY A 75 -1.79 5.87 -7.33
CA GLY A 75 -0.99 4.77 -7.86
C GLY A 75 0.01 4.28 -6.81
N ILE A 76 -0.17 3.05 -6.29
CA ILE A 76 0.72 2.43 -5.31
C ILE A 76 1.41 1.22 -5.94
N PHE A 77 2.75 1.24 -5.98
CA PHE A 77 3.54 0.08 -6.39
C PHE A 77 3.57 -0.96 -5.29
N LEU A 78 2.93 -2.11 -5.54
CA LEU A 78 2.85 -3.22 -4.60
C LEU A 78 3.74 -4.38 -5.03
N VAL A 79 4.44 -4.95 -4.06
CA VAL A 79 5.25 -6.16 -4.18
C VAL A 79 4.67 -7.22 -3.24
N PRO A 80 4.29 -8.42 -3.70
CA PRO A 80 3.92 -9.51 -2.79
C PRO A 80 5.14 -9.97 -1.98
N VAL A 81 4.99 -10.05 -0.65
CA VAL A 81 6.11 -10.37 0.27
C VAL A 81 5.89 -11.63 1.11
N ALA A 82 4.64 -12.07 1.31
CA ALA A 82 4.34 -13.30 2.03
C ALA A 82 2.96 -13.88 1.69
N ARG A 83 2.81 -15.20 1.85
CA ARG A 83 1.51 -15.88 1.91
C ARG A 83 1.07 -15.97 3.38
N GLU A 84 -0.18 -15.64 3.65
CA GLU A 84 -0.84 -15.86 4.95
C GLU A 84 -1.96 -16.90 4.81
N ARG A 85 -2.55 -17.31 5.94
CA ARG A 85 -3.68 -18.26 5.95
C ARG A 85 -4.85 -17.77 5.09
N ASP A 86 -5.17 -16.50 5.21
CA ASP A 86 -6.36 -15.90 4.60
C ASP A 86 -6.04 -15.03 3.38
N GLY A 87 -4.85 -15.15 2.78
CA GLY A 87 -4.47 -14.25 1.69
C GLY A 87 -2.98 -14.05 1.50
N PHE A 88 -2.60 -12.86 1.04
CA PHE A 88 -1.22 -12.48 0.80
C PHE A 88 -0.94 -11.09 1.37
N LEU A 89 0.31 -10.87 1.78
CA LEU A 89 0.83 -9.58 2.18
C LEU A 89 1.59 -8.92 1.03
N TYR A 90 1.39 -7.62 0.89
CA TYR A 90 1.98 -6.79 -0.14
C TYR A 90 2.64 -5.57 0.48
N GLN A 91 3.83 -5.22 0.02
CA GLN A 91 4.56 -4.06 0.51
C GLN A 91 4.61 -2.97 -0.56
N ALA A 92 4.44 -1.73 -0.11
CA ALA A 92 4.86 -0.54 -0.86
C ALA A 92 5.97 0.16 -0.10
N VAL A 93 6.96 0.69 -0.82
CA VAL A 93 8.03 1.52 -0.26
C VAL A 93 8.01 2.87 -0.96
N PHE A 94 7.95 3.93 -0.16
CA PHE A 94 8.05 5.31 -0.62
C PHE A 94 9.39 5.87 -0.17
N ASN A 95 10.17 6.43 -1.10
CA ASN A 95 11.46 7.09 -0.85
C ASN A 95 11.36 8.60 -0.94
#